data_AF-A0A1N6R7K5-F1
#
_entry.id   AF-A0A1N6R7K5-F1
#
_cell.length_a   1.000
_cell.length_b   1.000
_cell.length_c   1.000
_cell.angle_alpha   90.00
_cell.angle_beta   90.00
_cell.angle_gamma   90.00
#
_symmetry.space_group_name_H-M   'P 1'
#
loop_
_entity.id
_entity.type
_entity.pdbx_description
1 polymer ?
#
loop_
_entity_poly.entity_id
_entity_poly.type
_entity_poly.pdbx_seq_one_letter_code
_entity_poly.pdbx_strand_id
1 'polypeptide(L)'
;MTIYHMSAYQKKLAFISACGEYTRFLTPQDLMDLLSVSRATAYRMRKDGKFNSAQREILEFKLFGLIPGWHGWRIEPGELIDPTGYRYSMGDIQSIPLLKSMSRTINT
;
A
#
# COMPACT_ATOMS: atom_id res chain seq x y z
N MET A 1 -22.95 21.36 -27.62
CA MET A 1 -21.55 21.18 -28.07
C MET A 1 -20.69 21.13 -26.81
N THR A 2 -20.48 19.93 -26.27
CA THR A 2 -19.76 19.73 -25.00
C THR A 2 -18.27 19.80 -25.28
N ILE A 3 -17.63 20.88 -24.84
CA ILE A 3 -16.19 21.04 -24.94
C ILE A 3 -15.57 20.01 -23.99
N TYR A 4 -15.00 18.93 -24.54
CA TYR A 4 -14.09 18.08 -23.81
C TYR A 4 -12.86 18.92 -23.50
N HIS A 5 -12.82 19.51 -22.31
CA HIS A 5 -11.59 20.08 -21.79
C HIS A 5 -10.63 18.90 -21.62
N MET A 6 -9.70 18.73 -22.57
CA MET A 6 -8.54 17.88 -22.36
C MET A 6 -7.81 18.44 -21.14
N SER A 7 -8.00 17.77 -20.01
CA SER A 7 -7.40 18.14 -18.74
C SER A 7 -5.90 18.23 -18.93
N ALA A 8 -5.39 19.46 -18.82
CA ALA A 8 -3.97 19.76 -18.70
C ALA A 8 -3.30 18.73 -17.77
N TYR A 9 -2.20 18.13 -18.23
CA TYR A 9 -1.37 17.15 -17.51
C TYR A 9 -1.49 17.30 -15.98
N GLN A 10 -2.32 16.46 -15.36
CA GLN A 10 -2.51 16.51 -13.92
C GLN A 10 -1.20 16.08 -13.28
N LYS A 11 -0.48 17.04 -12.70
CA LYS A 11 0.83 16.79 -12.08
C LYS A 11 0.69 15.68 -11.04
N LYS A 12 1.55 14.66 -11.12
CA LYS A 12 1.58 13.52 -10.20
C LYS A 12 2.70 13.68 -9.17
N LEU A 13 2.54 13.10 -8.00
CA LEU A 13 3.58 12.96 -6.97
C LEU A 13 4.21 11.57 -7.10
N ALA A 14 5.53 11.49 -7.17
CA ALA A 14 6.23 10.21 -7.03
C ALA A 14 6.24 9.80 -5.54
N PHE A 15 5.63 8.67 -5.22
CA PHE A 15 5.67 8.05 -3.90
C PHE A 15 6.59 6.84 -3.96
N ILE A 16 7.71 6.94 -3.25
CA ILE A 16 8.73 5.90 -3.16
C ILE A 16 8.61 5.28 -1.77
N SER A 17 8.49 3.95 -1.71
CA SER A 17 8.48 3.17 -0.46
C SER A 17 9.70 3.46 0.42
N ALA A 18 9.59 3.25 1.73
CA ALA A 18 10.70 3.43 2.67
C ALA A 18 11.95 2.60 2.32
N CYS A 19 11.79 1.40 1.74
CA CYS A 19 12.92 0.58 1.29
C CYS A 19 13.52 1.02 -0.06
N GLY A 20 12.90 1.98 -0.76
CA GLY A 20 13.40 2.49 -2.05
C GLY A 20 13.11 1.59 -3.26
N GLU A 21 12.61 0.37 -3.06
CA GLU A 21 12.42 -0.62 -4.14
C GLU A 21 11.14 -0.39 -4.94
N TYR A 22 10.13 0.21 -4.32
CA TYR A 22 8.81 0.39 -4.93
C TYR A 22 8.48 1.85 -5.16
N THR A 23 7.94 2.16 -6.34
CA THR A 23 7.51 3.51 -6.73
C THR A 23 6.14 3.50 -7.42
N ARG A 24 5.28 4.46 -7.04
CA ARG A 24 4.01 4.76 -7.72
C ARG A 24 3.86 6.27 -7.90
N PHE A 25 3.09 6.67 -8.91
CA PHE A 25 2.77 8.08 -9.18
C PHE A 25 1.33 8.37 -8.81
N LEU A 26 1.13 9.23 -7.80
CA LEU A 26 -0.17 9.53 -7.22
C LEU A 26 -0.70 10.88 -7.70
N THR A 27 -1.96 10.90 -8.09
CA THR A 27 -2.76 12.10 -8.30
C THR A 27 -3.36 12.57 -6.97
N PRO A 28 -3.84 13.83 -6.88
CA PRO A 28 -4.67 14.26 -5.77
C PRO A 28 -5.90 13.37 -5.53
N GLN A 29 -6.49 12.82 -6.58
CA GLN A 29 -7.65 11.93 -6.44
C GLN A 29 -7.25 10.63 -5.74
N ASP A 30 -6.13 10.01 -6.15
CA ASP A 30 -5.60 8.81 -5.47
C ASP A 30 -5.34 9.07 -3.98
N LEU A 31 -4.79 10.25 -3.63
CA LEU A 31 -4.57 10.61 -2.23
C LEU A 31 -5.88 10.77 -1.44
N MET A 32 -6.92 11.33 -2.07
CA MET A 32 -8.25 11.41 -1.44
C MET A 32 -8.82 10.02 -1.19
N ASP A 33 -8.72 9.12 -2.16
CA ASP A 33 -9.31 7.79 -2.08
C ASP A 33 -8.54 6.88 -1.10
N LEU A 34 -7.21 6.94 -1.12
CA LEU A 34 -6.35 6.10 -0.28
C LEU A 34 -6.35 6.55 1.18
N LEU A 35 -6.31 7.86 1.44
CA LEU A 35 -6.18 8.43 2.80
C LEU A 35 -7.48 9.04 3.34
N SER A 36 -8.56 9.06 2.55
CA SER A 36 -9.84 9.66 2.94
C SER A 36 -9.72 11.13 3.39
N VAL A 37 -8.87 11.90 2.70
CA VAL A 37 -8.62 13.32 3.00
C VAL A 37 -9.38 14.24 2.06
N SER A 38 -9.60 15.49 2.49
CA SER A 38 -10.23 16.50 1.64
C SER A 38 -9.36 16.84 0.41
N ARG A 39 -10.00 17.31 -0.66
CA ARG A 39 -9.33 17.76 -1.89
C ARG A 39 -8.21 18.78 -1.62
N ALA A 40 -8.49 19.81 -0.81
CA ALA A 40 -7.50 20.83 -0.47
C ALA A 40 -6.25 20.21 0.19
N THR A 41 -6.45 19.24 1.09
CA THR A 41 -5.36 18.52 1.76
C THR A 41 -4.57 17.66 0.78
N ALA A 42 -5.23 16.92 -0.11
CA ALA A 42 -4.58 16.11 -1.13
C ALA A 42 -3.70 16.95 -2.08
N TYR A 43 -4.19 18.12 -2.52
CA TYR A 43 -3.41 19.03 -3.37
C TYR A 43 -2.17 19.58 -2.65
N ARG A 44 -2.29 19.90 -1.35
CA ARG A 44 -1.17 20.32 -0.51
C ARG A 44 -0.15 19.21 -0.33
N MET A 45 -0.58 17.99 0.02
CA MET A 45 0.29 16.82 0.11
C MET A 45 1.04 16.55 -1.19
N ARG A 46 0.35 16.62 -2.34
CA ARG A 46 0.98 16.47 -3.65
C ARG A 46 2.03 17.56 -3.93
N LYS A 47 1.76 18.80 -3.52
CA LYS A 47 2.68 19.94 -3.69
C LYS A 47 3.92 19.79 -2.81
N ASP A 48 3.72 19.45 -1.55
CA ASP A 48 4.77 19.46 -0.53
C ASP A 48 5.56 18.15 -0.50
N GLY A 49 4.98 17.05 -0.98
CA GLY A 49 5.58 15.71 -0.95
C GLY A 49 5.76 15.13 0.47
N LYS A 50 5.07 15.71 1.46
CA LYS A 50 5.22 15.37 2.88
C LYS A 50 4.02 14.58 3.39
N PHE A 51 4.31 13.56 4.18
CA PHE A 51 3.36 12.69 4.84
C PHE A 51 3.81 12.50 6.29
N ASN A 52 2.86 12.39 7.22
CA ASN A 52 3.20 11.89 8.56
C ASN A 52 3.42 10.37 8.51
N SER A 53 3.90 9.80 9.62
CA SER A 53 4.21 8.36 9.72
C SER A 53 3.00 7.48 9.38
N ALA A 54 1.85 7.75 10.01
CA ALA A 54 0.63 6.97 9.79
C ALA A 54 0.14 7.03 8.33
N GLN A 55 0.15 8.20 7.70
CA GLN A 55 -0.21 8.37 6.29
C GLN A 55 0.74 7.59 5.38
N ARG A 56 2.04 7.62 5.70
CA ARG A 56 3.04 6.88 4.94
C ARG A 56 2.83 5.37 5.06
N GLU A 57 2.62 4.85 6.27
CA GLU A 57 2.33 3.43 6.51
C GLU A 57 1.08 2.97 5.77
N ILE A 58 -0.01 3.76 5.82
CA ILE A 58 -1.25 3.45 5.09
C ILE A 58 -1.00 3.42 3.58
N LEU A 59 -0.26 4.40 3.04
CA LEU A 59 0.08 4.43 1.62
C LEU A 59 0.96 3.25 1.21
N GLU A 60 1.97 2.91 2.01
CA GLU A 60 2.86 1.77 1.74
C GLU A 60 2.11 0.44 1.75
N PHE A 61 1.21 0.25 2.72
CA PHE A 61 0.34 -0.92 2.77
C PHE A 61 -0.62 -0.97 1.58
N LYS A 62 -1.36 0.10 1.30
CA LYS A 62 -2.37 0.10 0.22
C LYS A 62 -1.78 0.04 -1.18
N LEU A 63 -0.62 0.64 -1.42
CA LEU A 63 -0.02 0.72 -2.77
C LEU A 63 0.87 -0.47 -3.09
N PHE A 64 1.57 -1.01 -2.10
CA PHE A 64 2.61 -2.01 -2.29
C PHE A 64 2.33 -3.32 -1.54
N GLY A 65 1.34 -3.35 -0.65
CA GLY A 65 1.10 -4.47 0.24
C GLY A 65 2.12 -4.58 1.37
N LEU A 66 2.98 -3.58 1.59
CA LEU A 66 4.01 -3.60 2.63
C LEU A 66 3.36 -3.63 4.02
N ILE A 67 3.68 -4.64 4.82
CA ILE A 67 3.08 -4.83 6.13
C ILE A 67 3.78 -3.90 7.15
N PRO A 68 3.06 -2.99 7.84
CA PRO A 68 3.65 -2.13 8.84
C PRO A 68 4.36 -2.91 9.95
N GLY A 69 5.59 -2.52 10.27
CA GLY A 69 6.45 -3.19 11.27
C GLY A 69 7.17 -4.44 10.76
N TRP A 70 6.75 -5.04 9.65
CA TRP A 70 7.34 -6.26 9.09
C TRP A 70 8.23 -5.91 7.90
N HIS A 71 9.51 -5.66 8.19
CA HIS A 71 10.46 -5.08 7.23
C HIS A 71 10.61 -5.98 5.99
N GLY A 72 10.20 -5.46 4.83
CA GLY A 72 10.29 -6.15 3.54
C GLY A 72 9.17 -7.17 3.25
N TRP A 73 8.31 -7.48 4.23
CA TRP A 73 7.18 -8.38 4.01
C TRP A 73 6.06 -7.66 3.26
N ARG A 74 5.45 -8.36 2.30
CA ARG A 74 4.37 -7.84 1.46
C ARG A 74 3.21 -8.83 1.37
N ILE A 75 2.00 -8.31 1.22
CA ILE A 75 0.80 -9.10 0.95
C ILE A 75 0.31 -8.80 -0.47
N GLU A 76 0.05 -9.87 -1.22
CA GLU A 76 -0.69 -9.85 -2.47
C GLU A 76 -1.95 -10.74 -2.31
N PRO A 77 -2.97 -10.63 -3.18
CA PRO A 77 -4.16 -11.46 -3.07
C PRO A 77 -3.82 -12.96 -3.04
N GLY A 78 -4.00 -13.60 -1.88
CA GLY A 78 -3.75 -15.04 -1.67
C GLY A 78 -2.31 -15.42 -1.36
N GLU A 79 -1.39 -14.45 -1.29
CA GLU A 79 0.04 -14.70 -1.12
C GLU A 79 0.66 -13.77 -0.08
N LEU A 80 1.57 -14.32 0.72
CA LEU A 80 2.48 -13.57 1.57
C LEU A 80 3.87 -13.64 0.95
N ILE A 81 4.51 -12.50 0.73
CA ILE A 81 5.81 -12.40 0.08
C ILE A 81 6.83 -11.96 1.13
N ASP A 82 7.93 -12.70 1.24
CA ASP A 82 9.02 -12.34 2.15
C ASP A 82 10.02 -11.35 1.52
N PRO A 83 10.96 -10.81 2.31
CA PRO A 83 11.95 -9.85 1.82
C PRO A 83 12.89 -10.41 0.74
N THR A 84 12.97 -11.74 0.57
CA THR A 84 13.77 -12.37 -0.49
C THR A 84 13.00 -12.48 -1.81
N GLY A 85 11.68 -12.23 -1.77
CA GLY A 85 10.76 -12.38 -2.90
C GLY A 85 10.13 -13.77 -2.98
N TYR A 86 10.35 -14.66 -2.01
CA TYR A 86 9.66 -15.95 -1.97
C TYR A 86 8.19 -15.74 -1.61
N ARG A 87 7.31 -16.48 -2.30
CA ARG A 87 5.85 -16.36 -2.19
C ARG A 87 5.32 -17.56 -1.42
N TYR A 88 4.75 -17.31 -0.27
CA TYR A 88 4.02 -18.29 0.53
C TYR A 88 2.55 -18.26 0.13
N SER A 89 2.04 -19.38 -0.37
CA SER A 89 0.60 -19.58 -0.51
C SER A 89 -0.05 -19.82 0.85
N MET A 90 -1.38 -19.70 0.93
CA MET A 90 -2.13 -20.09 2.12
C MET A 90 -1.85 -21.56 2.53
N GLY A 91 -1.66 -22.45 1.55
CA GLY A 91 -1.34 -23.85 1.81
C GLY A 91 0.02 -24.02 2.50
N ASP A 92 1.03 -23.26 2.06
CA ASP A 92 2.36 -23.29 2.65
C ASP A 92 2.32 -22.81 4.10
N ILE A 93 1.61 -21.71 4.36
CA ILE A 93 1.45 -21.14 5.71
C ILE A 93 0.74 -22.12 6.62
N GLN A 94 -0.34 -22.76 6.15
CA GLN A 94 -1.11 -23.74 6.93
C GLN A 94 -0.35 -25.06 7.17
N SER A 95 0.67 -25.35 6.36
CA SER A 95 1.51 -26.53 6.53
C SER A 95 2.49 -26.40 7.71
N ILE A 96 2.78 -25.16 8.16
CA ILE A 96 3.70 -24.88 9.27
C ILE A 96 3.12 -25.48 10.57
N PRO A 97 3.78 -26.48 11.20
CA PRO A 97 3.20 -27.22 12.32
C PRO A 97 2.77 -26.35 13.50
N LEU A 98 3.54 -25.29 13.80
CA LEU A 98 3.23 -24.34 14.87
C LEU A 98 1.95 -23.53 14.58
N LEU A 99 1.78 -23.04 13.36
CA LEU A 99 0.57 -22.29 12.98
C LEU A 99 -0.66 -23.20 12.92
N LYS A 100 -0.45 -24.46 12.52
CA LYS A 100 -1.49 -25.49 12.51
C LYS A 100 -1.98 -25.86 13.92
N SER A 101 -1.11 -25.87 14.93
CA SER A 101 -1.53 -26.11 16.31
C SER A 101 -2.28 -24.91 16.89
N MET A 102 -1.85 -23.68 16.59
CA MET A 102 -2.51 -22.45 17.06
C MET A 102 -3.91 -22.24 16.47
N SER A 103 -4.11 -22.52 15.18
CA SER A 103 -5.40 -22.37 14.51
C SER A 103 -6.48 -23.34 15.01
N ARG A 104 -6.10 -24.50 15.57
CA ARG A 104 -7.03 -25.44 16.21
C ARG A 104 -7.56 -24.92 17.54
N THR A 105 -6.74 -24.18 18.29
CA THR A 105 -7.12 -23.65 19.62
C THR A 105 -8.14 -22.52 19.53
N ILE A 106 -8.19 -21.77 18.42
CA ILE A 106 -9.11 -20.62 18.25
C ILE A 106 -10.56 -21.06 17.96
N ASN A 107 -10.76 -22.30 17.49
CA ASN A 107 -12.09 -22.85 17.15
C ASN A 107 -12.72 -23.70 18.26
N THR A 108 -12.24 -23.56 19.50
CA THR A 108 -12.76 -24.19 20.73
C THR A 108 -13.00 -23.14 21.79
#